data_AF-A0A6P0P436-F1
#
_entry.id   AF-A0A6P0P436-F1
#
_cell.length_a   1.000
_cell.length_b   1.000
_cell.length_c   1.000
_cell.angle_alpha   90.00
_cell.angle_beta   90.00
_cell.angle_gamma   90.00
#
_symmetry.space_group_name_H-M   'P 1'
#
loop_
_entity.id
_entity.type
_entity.pdbx_description
1 polymer ?
#
loop_
_entity_poly.entity_id
_entity_poly.type
_entity_poly.pdbx_seq_one_letter_code
_entity_poly.pdbx_strand_id
1 'polypeptide(L)'
;MTNLRPVFSRHATYEWLVILIWGILLCTQHRAITSVLNAMGLTQHYYTQALHWFHSQGISAQKLSIGWHKWLITHPKVHRLRGQPVYVGDGIKVGKEGKKMPAVKKLHNESENVTKAEWIRGHYFGVITLLLEAGSCLKAVPVTLG
;
A
#
# COMPACT_ATOMS: atom_id res chain seq x y z
N MET A 1 -17.61 -7.61 -12.74
CA MET A 1 -17.07 -6.35 -12.18
C MET A 1 -16.99 -6.50 -10.67
N THR A 2 -15.81 -6.43 -10.08
CA THR A 2 -15.67 -6.56 -8.62
C THR A 2 -15.91 -5.24 -7.95
N ASN A 3 -16.79 -5.27 -6.96
CA ASN A 3 -17.12 -4.12 -6.17
C ASN A 3 -16.33 -4.19 -4.85
N LEU A 4 -15.31 -3.34 -4.68
CA LEU A 4 -14.64 -3.16 -3.39
C LEU A 4 -15.49 -2.34 -2.40
N ARG A 5 -16.59 -1.73 -2.87
CA ARG A 5 -17.52 -0.93 -2.06
C ARG A 5 -18.00 -1.61 -0.77
N PRO A 6 -18.31 -2.93 -0.72
CA PRO A 6 -18.80 -3.57 0.50
C PRO A 6 -17.79 -3.60 1.65
N VAL A 7 -16.50 -3.37 1.37
CA VAL A 7 -15.46 -3.23 2.41
C VAL A 7 -15.65 -1.95 3.24
N PHE A 8 -16.33 -0.95 2.67
CA PHE A 8 -16.51 0.38 3.26
C PHE A 8 -17.88 0.49 3.92
N SER A 9 -17.91 0.95 5.17
CA SER A 9 -19.18 1.17 5.85
C SER A 9 -19.93 2.40 5.32
N ARG A 10 -19.20 3.39 4.78
CA ARG A 10 -19.75 4.65 4.26
C ARG A 10 -19.40 4.83 2.78
N HIS A 11 -20.35 5.36 2.01
CA HIS A 11 -20.15 5.63 0.58
C HIS A 11 -19.04 6.65 0.33
N ALA A 12 -19.08 7.76 1.06
CA ALA A 12 -18.08 8.81 0.96
C ALA A 12 -16.64 8.29 1.21
N THR A 13 -16.45 7.36 2.15
CA THR A 13 -15.12 6.77 2.41
C THR A 13 -14.61 5.97 1.20
N TYR A 14 -15.49 5.32 0.45
CA TYR A 14 -15.10 4.64 -0.79
C TYR A 14 -14.75 5.64 -1.90
N GLU A 15 -15.55 6.70 -2.09
CA GLU A 15 -15.26 7.74 -3.09
C GLU A 15 -13.92 8.43 -2.84
N TRP A 16 -13.64 8.76 -1.58
CA TRP A 16 -12.35 9.30 -1.18
C TRP A 16 -11.18 8.35 -1.46
N LEU A 17 -11.35 7.03 -1.31
CA LEU A 17 -10.32 6.08 -1.73
C LEU A 17 -10.02 6.25 -3.22
N VAL A 18 -11.06 6.28 -4.06
CA VAL A 18 -10.92 6.39 -5.52
C VAL A 18 -10.20 7.68 -5.90
N ILE A 19 -10.59 8.81 -5.30
CA ILE A 19 -9.95 10.12 -5.51
C ILE A 19 -8.47 10.06 -5.10
N LEU A 20 -8.15 9.48 -3.94
CA LEU A 20 -6.77 9.38 -3.45
C LEU A 20 -5.92 8.48 -4.35
N ILE A 21 -6.46 7.36 -4.84
CA ILE A 21 -5.75 6.48 -5.79
C ILE A 21 -5.44 7.23 -7.09
N TRP A 22 -6.42 7.90 -7.68
CA TRP A 22 -6.19 8.71 -8.87
C TRP A 22 -5.16 9.80 -8.64
N GLY A 23 -5.26 10.52 -7.52
CA GLY A 23 -4.30 11.54 -7.17
C GLY A 23 -2.88 10.98 -6.98
N ILE A 24 -2.71 9.77 -6.43
CA ILE A 24 -1.40 9.11 -6.34
C ILE A 24 -0.87 8.72 -7.73
N LEU A 25 -1.73 8.21 -8.62
CA LEU A 25 -1.34 7.81 -9.98
C LEU A 25 -0.97 9.01 -10.86
N LEU A 26 -1.62 10.16 -10.66
CA LEU A 26 -1.40 11.39 -11.43
C LEU A 26 -0.34 12.31 -10.81
N CYS A 27 -0.07 12.20 -9.50
CA CYS A 27 0.90 13.07 -8.83
C CYS A 27 2.34 12.73 -9.25
N THR A 28 2.96 13.65 -9.98
CA THR A 28 4.37 13.58 -10.40
C THR A 28 5.34 14.21 -9.39
N GLN A 29 4.81 14.90 -8.37
CA GLN A 29 5.60 15.59 -7.33
C GLN A 29 5.81 14.74 -6.07
N HIS A 30 6.60 15.28 -5.13
CA HIS A 30 6.87 14.63 -3.84
C HIS A 30 5.56 14.30 -3.11
N ARG A 31 5.47 13.06 -2.61
CA ARG A 31 4.23 12.47 -2.08
C ARG A 31 3.83 13.13 -0.76
N ALA A 32 2.95 14.11 -0.82
CA ALA A 32 2.23 14.68 0.31
C ALA A 32 0.73 14.74 -0.04
N ILE A 33 -0.14 14.72 0.99
CA ILE A 33 -1.60 14.78 0.78
C ILE A 33 -1.97 16.05 -0.02
N THR A 34 -1.31 17.16 0.25
CA THR A 34 -1.48 18.41 -0.51
C THR A 34 -1.13 18.23 -1.99
N SER A 35 -0.04 17.53 -2.31
CA SER A 35 0.35 17.23 -3.70
C SER A 35 -0.68 16.34 -4.41
N VAL A 36 -1.23 15.34 -3.70
CA VAL A 36 -2.27 14.45 -4.21
C VAL A 36 -3.55 15.23 -4.54
N LEU A 37 -3.96 16.14 -3.66
CA LEU A 37 -5.15 16.98 -3.89
C LEU A 37 -4.92 17.98 -5.03
N ASN A 38 -3.76 18.61 -5.09
CA ASN A 38 -3.39 19.51 -6.17
C ASN A 38 -3.39 18.79 -7.54
N ALA A 39 -2.89 17.55 -7.59
CA ALA A 39 -2.91 16.74 -8.81
C ALA A 39 -4.33 16.44 -9.30
N MET A 40 -5.32 16.44 -8.40
CA MET A 40 -6.74 16.27 -8.72
C MET A 40 -7.47 17.61 -8.95
N GLY A 41 -6.78 18.75 -8.87
CA GLY A 41 -7.38 20.09 -8.95
C GLY A 41 -8.25 20.46 -7.74
N LEU A 42 -8.11 19.75 -6.61
CA LEU A 42 -8.88 20.00 -5.40
C LEU A 42 -8.27 21.15 -4.60
N THR A 43 -9.13 22.03 -4.09
CA THR A 43 -8.71 23.21 -3.31
C THR A 43 -8.31 22.83 -1.88
N GLN A 44 -7.61 23.74 -1.19
CA GLN A 44 -7.21 23.58 0.21
C GLN A 44 -8.41 23.25 1.15
N HIS A 45 -9.63 23.64 0.78
CA HIS A 45 -10.84 23.33 1.55
C HIS A 45 -11.06 21.82 1.75
N TYR A 46 -10.52 20.98 0.86
CA TYR A 46 -10.66 19.52 0.88
C TYR A 46 -9.53 18.81 1.64
N TYR A 47 -8.51 19.56 2.08
CA TYR A 47 -7.34 19.01 2.76
C TYR A 47 -7.71 18.29 4.07
N THR A 48 -8.56 18.92 4.87
CA THR A 48 -8.99 18.37 6.16
C THR A 48 -9.79 17.09 6.00
N GLN A 49 -10.65 17.02 4.98
CA GLN A 49 -11.48 15.86 4.65
C GLN A 49 -10.60 14.69 4.18
N ALA A 50 -9.59 14.97 3.35
CA ALA A 50 -8.61 13.97 2.95
C ALA A 50 -7.81 13.44 4.15
N LEU A 51 -7.41 14.31 5.08
CA LEU A 51 -6.76 13.89 6.33
C LEU A 51 -7.69 13.03 7.21
N HIS A 52 -8.94 13.46 7.37
CA HIS A 52 -9.94 12.73 8.16
C HIS A 52 -10.20 11.34 7.60
N TRP A 53 -10.06 11.15 6.28
CA TRP A 53 -10.17 9.85 5.65
C TRP A 53 -9.14 8.85 6.19
N PHE A 54 -7.88 9.26 6.38
CA PHE A 54 -6.82 8.39 6.94
C PHE A 54 -7.08 7.96 8.38
N HIS A 55 -7.92 8.70 9.11
CA HIS A 55 -8.32 8.37 10.48
C HIS A 55 -9.75 7.79 10.55
N SER A 56 -10.39 7.55 9.40
CA SER A 56 -11.76 7.09 9.35
C SER A 56 -11.88 5.63 9.79
N GLN A 57 -12.79 5.35 10.73
CA GLN A 57 -13.22 3.98 11.04
C GLN A 57 -14.12 3.39 9.94
N GLY A 58 -14.42 4.16 8.88
CA GLY A 58 -15.23 3.72 7.75
C GLY A 58 -14.52 2.76 6.79
N ILE A 59 -13.21 2.58 6.98
CA ILE A 59 -12.34 1.69 6.23
C ILE A 59 -11.46 0.89 7.20
N SER A 60 -11.14 -0.34 6.85
CA SER A 60 -10.08 -1.12 7.49
C SER A 60 -9.09 -1.57 6.43
N ALA A 61 -7.81 -1.23 6.62
CA ALA A 61 -6.75 -1.67 5.72
C ALA A 61 -6.72 -3.20 5.58
N GLN A 62 -6.93 -3.93 6.68
CA GLN A 62 -7.01 -5.39 6.68
C GLN A 62 -8.19 -5.91 5.83
N LYS A 63 -9.39 -5.36 6.01
CA LYS A 63 -10.56 -5.77 5.20
C LYS A 63 -10.38 -5.43 3.73
N LEU A 64 -9.74 -4.29 3.42
CA LEU A 64 -9.41 -3.90 2.05
C LEU A 64 -8.41 -4.87 1.42
N SER A 65 -7.32 -5.22 2.11
CA SER A 65 -6.35 -6.22 1.67
C SER A 65 -6.98 -7.58 1.39
N ILE A 66 -7.87 -8.05 2.28
CA ILE A 66 -8.62 -9.31 2.08
C ILE A 66 -9.54 -9.22 0.86
N GLY A 67 -10.31 -8.14 0.72
CA GLY A 67 -11.21 -7.95 -0.42
C GLY A 67 -10.45 -7.87 -1.75
N TRP A 68 -9.33 -7.16 -1.75
CA TRP A 68 -8.42 -7.06 -2.88
C TRP A 68 -7.82 -8.43 -3.26
N HIS A 69 -7.31 -9.18 -2.29
CA HIS A 69 -6.77 -10.52 -2.51
C HIS A 69 -7.81 -11.50 -3.06
N LYS A 70 -9.00 -11.55 -2.45
CA LYS A 70 -10.12 -12.39 -2.91
C LYS A 70 -10.49 -12.11 -4.36
N TRP A 71 -10.42 -10.86 -4.80
CA TRP A 71 -10.61 -10.55 -6.20
C TRP A 71 -9.42 -10.99 -7.05
N LEU A 72 -8.21 -10.58 -6.66
CA LEU A 72 -7.02 -10.74 -7.47
C LEU A 72 -6.71 -12.22 -7.77
N ILE A 73 -6.95 -13.12 -6.80
CA ILE A 73 -6.72 -14.57 -6.96
C ILE A 73 -7.63 -15.23 -8.02
N THR A 74 -8.76 -14.59 -8.36
CA THR A 74 -9.68 -15.06 -9.42
C THR A 74 -9.25 -14.61 -10.82
N HIS A 75 -8.23 -13.75 -10.92
CA HIS A 75 -7.80 -13.20 -12.19
C HIS A 75 -7.13 -14.30 -13.04
N PRO A 76 -7.47 -14.44 -14.34
CA PRO A 76 -6.94 -15.51 -15.19
C PRO A 76 -5.42 -15.44 -15.38
N LYS A 77 -4.82 -14.27 -15.15
CA LYS A 77 -3.37 -14.06 -15.25
C LYS A 77 -2.60 -14.44 -13.99
N VAL A 78 -3.25 -14.97 -12.95
CA VAL A 78 -2.54 -15.42 -11.75
C VAL A 78 -1.59 -16.55 -12.12
N HIS A 79 -0.30 -16.35 -11.90
CA HIS A 79 0.72 -17.34 -12.17
C HIS A 79 0.56 -18.51 -11.21
N ARG A 80 0.57 -19.74 -11.76
CA ARG A 80 0.36 -20.97 -11.01
C ARG A 80 1.46 -21.97 -11.27
N LEU A 81 1.98 -22.56 -10.20
CA LEU A 81 2.87 -23.71 -10.25
C LEU A 81 2.11 -24.93 -9.75
N ARG A 82 2.04 -25.98 -10.56
CA ARG A 82 1.28 -27.20 -10.24
C ARG A 82 -0.18 -26.91 -9.84
N GLY A 83 -0.81 -25.96 -10.53
CA GLY A 83 -2.18 -25.51 -10.26
C GLY A 83 -2.35 -24.58 -9.06
N GLN A 84 -1.31 -24.33 -8.26
CA GLN A 84 -1.37 -23.49 -7.06
C GLN A 84 -0.89 -22.06 -7.33
N PRO A 85 -1.56 -21.02 -6.81
CA PRO A 85 -1.11 -19.63 -6.96
C PRO A 85 0.27 -19.41 -6.32
N VAL A 86 1.14 -18.65 -7.00
CA VAL A 86 2.47 -18.32 -6.49
C VAL A 86 2.48 -16.97 -5.79
N TYR A 87 2.99 -16.96 -4.56
CA TYR A 87 3.20 -15.76 -3.76
C TYR A 87 4.68 -15.44 -3.63
N VAL A 88 5.01 -14.15 -3.59
CA VAL A 88 6.37 -13.66 -3.31
C VAL A 88 6.31 -12.72 -2.12
N GLY A 89 7.13 -12.98 -1.12
CA GLY A 89 7.34 -12.11 0.03
C GLY A 89 8.60 -11.29 -0.13
N ASP A 90 8.53 -10.02 0.23
CA ASP A 90 9.70 -9.15 0.37
C ASP A 90 9.51 -8.22 1.56
N GLY A 91 10.59 -7.62 2.05
CA GLY A 91 10.53 -6.68 3.16
C GLY A 91 11.67 -5.69 3.16
N ILE A 92 11.35 -4.43 3.45
CA ILE A 92 12.33 -3.35 3.50
C ILE A 92 12.40 -2.73 4.88
N LYS A 93 13.63 -2.49 5.36
CA LYS A 93 13.92 -1.73 6.57
C LYS A 93 14.29 -0.30 6.13
N VAL A 94 13.47 0.69 6.50
CA VAL A 94 13.63 2.10 6.11
C VAL A 94 14.05 2.92 7.33
N GLY A 95 15.27 3.43 7.31
CA GLY A 95 15.81 4.30 8.35
C GLY A 95 14.99 5.60 8.50
N LYS A 96 14.80 6.04 9.75
CA LYS A 96 14.11 7.28 10.11
C LYS A 96 14.92 8.05 11.13
N GLU A 97 15.16 9.33 10.85
CA GLU A 97 15.89 10.23 11.75
C GLU A 97 15.02 10.77 12.89
N GLY A 98 13.70 10.78 12.71
CA GLY A 98 12.73 11.29 13.68
C GLY A 98 12.71 10.48 14.98
N LYS A 99 13.31 11.01 16.05
CA LYS A 99 13.40 10.31 17.35
C LYS A 99 12.06 10.02 18.01
N LYS A 100 11.01 10.80 17.69
CA LYS A 100 9.63 10.68 18.19
C LYS A 100 8.62 10.28 17.10
N MET A 101 9.09 9.81 15.95
CA MET A 101 8.18 9.42 14.87
C MET A 101 7.42 8.14 15.28
N PRO A 102 6.08 8.11 15.16
CA PRO A 102 5.28 6.95 15.55
C PRO A 102 5.74 5.66 14.86
N ALA A 103 5.61 4.54 15.58
CA ALA A 103 5.95 3.19 15.12
C ALA A 103 7.41 2.95 14.70
N VAL A 104 8.33 3.90 14.94
CA VAL A 104 9.77 3.68 14.71
C VAL A 104 10.31 2.69 15.73
N LYS A 105 10.97 1.65 15.23
CA LYS A 105 11.56 0.56 16.01
C LYS A 105 13.07 0.55 15.83
N LYS A 106 13.79 -0.04 16.80
CA LYS A 106 15.19 -0.43 16.62
C LYS A 106 15.19 -1.77 15.88
N LEU A 107 15.74 -1.78 14.67
CA LEU A 107 15.76 -2.93 13.75
C LEU A 107 17.20 -3.39 13.58
N HIS A 108 17.44 -4.68 13.78
CA HIS A 108 18.73 -5.28 13.45
C HIS A 108 18.85 -5.44 11.94
N ASN A 109 20.03 -5.25 11.38
CA ASN A 109 20.30 -5.50 9.98
C ASN A 109 21.04 -6.84 9.83
N GLU A 110 20.36 -7.83 9.26
CA GLU A 110 20.87 -9.20 9.07
C GLU A 110 21.84 -9.31 7.89
N SER A 111 22.03 -8.23 7.09
CA SER A 111 22.97 -8.28 5.98
C SER A 111 24.41 -8.24 6.49
N GLU A 112 25.24 -9.20 6.10
CA GLU A 112 26.70 -9.23 6.32
C GLU A 112 27.48 -8.14 5.54
N ASN A 113 26.80 -7.07 5.12
CA ASN A 113 27.44 -5.96 4.41
C ASN A 113 28.01 -4.97 5.43
N VAL A 114 29.34 -4.96 5.53
CA VAL A 114 30.15 -4.13 6.45
C VAL A 114 29.89 -2.62 6.32
N THR A 115 29.31 -2.17 5.20
CA THR A 115 29.00 -0.74 4.98
C THR A 115 27.69 -0.27 5.61
N LYS A 116 26.81 -1.20 6.05
CA LYS A 116 25.53 -0.83 6.66
C LYS A 116 25.62 -0.94 8.18
N ALA A 117 25.03 0.03 8.87
CA ALA A 117 24.92 -0.04 10.32
C ALA A 117 24.18 -1.32 10.75
N GLU A 118 24.74 -2.03 11.72
CA GLU A 118 24.18 -3.26 12.30
C GLU A 118 22.77 -3.03 12.89
N TRP A 119 22.51 -1.80 13.33
CA TRP A 119 21.21 -1.38 13.86
C TRP A 119 20.74 -0.11 13.19
N ILE A 120 19.49 -0.11 12.75
CA ILE A 120 18.82 1.09 12.25
C ILE A 120 17.61 1.41 13.13
N ARG A 121 17.34 2.69 13.32
CA ARG A 121 16.03 3.14 13.82
C ARG A 121 15.17 3.41 12.60
N GLY A 122 14.02 2.75 12.49
CA GLY A 122 13.22 2.86 11.30
C GLY A 122 11.91 2.12 11.36
N HIS A 123 11.27 2.03 10.20
CA HIS A 123 10.10 1.19 9.96
C HIS A 123 10.53 -0.04 9.18
N TYR A 124 9.94 -1.18 9.51
CA TYR A 124 9.97 -2.36 8.65
C TYR A 124 8.64 -2.41 7.92
N PHE A 125 8.69 -2.63 6.60
CA PHE A 125 7.52 -2.83 5.77
C PHE A 125 7.68 -4.18 5.07
N GLY A 126 6.92 -5.17 5.51
CA GLY A 126 6.79 -6.45 4.83
C GLY A 126 5.65 -6.41 3.82
N VAL A 127 5.81 -7.11 2.70
CA VAL A 127 4.75 -7.26 1.71
C VAL A 127 4.67 -8.70 1.24
N ILE A 128 3.45 -9.22 1.16
CA ILE A 128 3.16 -10.44 0.39
C ILE A 128 2.50 -10.00 -0.90
N THR A 129 2.96 -10.57 -2.00
CA THR A 129 2.48 -10.28 -3.35
C THR A 129 2.00 -11.57 -4.01
N LEU A 130 1.02 -11.45 -4.91
CA LEU A 130 0.61 -12.51 -5.82
C LEU A 130 1.26 -12.26 -7.18
N LEU A 131 1.83 -13.31 -7.79
CA LEU A 131 2.43 -13.20 -9.12
C LEU A 131 1.37 -13.26 -10.21
N LEU A 132 1.40 -12.28 -11.11
CA LEU A 132 0.57 -12.20 -12.30
C LEU A 132 1.43 -12.22 -13.56
N GLU A 133 0.94 -12.89 -14.59
CA GLU A 133 1.51 -12.94 -15.93
C GLU A 133 1.15 -11.67 -16.73
N ALA A 134 2.15 -11.00 -17.26
CA ALA A 134 2.01 -9.78 -18.06
C ALA A 134 2.88 -9.88 -19.32
N GLY A 135 2.36 -10.52 -20.36
CA GLY A 135 3.14 -10.83 -21.56
C GLY A 135 4.27 -11.81 -21.23
N SER A 136 5.50 -11.46 -21.55
CA SER A 136 6.69 -12.27 -21.25
C SER A 136 7.27 -12.08 -19.84
N CYS A 137 6.63 -11.24 -18.99
CA CYS A 137 7.13 -10.96 -17.65
C CYS A 137 6.12 -11.31 -16.55
N LEU A 138 6.65 -11.56 -15.36
CA LEU A 138 5.85 -11.71 -14.14
C LEU A 138 5.83 -10.38 -13.38
N LYS A 139 4.67 -10.02 -12.82
CA LYS A 139 4.47 -8.84 -11.99
C LYS A 139 4.02 -9.27 -10.60
N ALA A 140 4.71 -8.76 -9.58
CA ALA A 140 4.35 -8.94 -8.18
C ALA A 140 3.30 -7.89 -7.79
N VAL A 141 2.08 -8.33 -7.49
CA VAL A 141 0.99 -7.45 -7.11
C VAL A 141 0.74 -7.59 -5.59
N PRO A 142 0.90 -6.51 -4.80
CA PRO A 142 0.72 -6.57 -3.34
C PRO A 142 -0.67 -7.03 -2.93
N VAL A 143 -0.75 -7.93 -1.93
CA VAL A 143 -2.02 -8.43 -1.37
C VAL A 143 -2.18 -8.14 0.11
N THR A 144 -1.08 -8.01 0.85
CA THR A 144 -1.09 -7.50 2.21
C THR A 144 0.23 -6.83 2.56
N LEU A 145 0.17 -5.86 3.46
CA LEU A 145 1.32 -5.20 4.08
C LEU A 145 1.39 -5.65 5.54
N GLY A 146 2.60 -5.90 6.04
CA GLY A 146 2.90 -6.34 7.41
C GLY A 146 3.99 -5.49 8.07
#